data_AF-B9K217-F1
#
_entry.id   AF-B9K217-F1
#
_cell.length_a   1.000
_cell.length_b   1.000
_cell.length_c   1.000
_cell.angle_alpha   90.00
_cell.angle_beta   90.00
_cell.angle_gamma   90.00
#
_symmetry.space_group_name_H-M   'P 1'
#
loop_
_entity.id
_entity.type
_entity.pdbx_description
1 polymer ?
#
loop_
_entity_poly.entity_id
_entity_poly.type
_entity_poly.pdbx_seq_one_letter_code
_entity_poly.pdbx_strand_id
1 'polypeptide(L)'
;MTTQTGQRRYEIAEAVLRSNIAEGLLPQGLVLLEGHIAEILQTSRAPVQRALQALEADGLVHRFHGRGYLVGPTGFGIEPLRTDIRSIGLTVAKHADDALQNRSSWERIYDTVERDVAGCVVFGRYRIIETELASHFNVSRTVVRDVLARLSERGLVRKNQSSHWIAGPLTAQTIKDHFGLRAMLEPQALTTAAPHIDSEALLCLLERLRQLERDHAGDGLRDVMEMQQGFIDICILATPNEKLRELIRNNLLPVTAATSLLARLGLPGDLTTITEFRLIVELLARGATTAAAAMHGTHLDAALNRTIAQMKIVAIIPDPGATAAYLTRVQE
;
A
#
# COMPACT_ATOMS: atom_id res chain seq x y z
N MET A 1 -4.98 4.54 19.17
CA MET A 1 -4.06 3.38 19.06
C MET A 1 -2.67 3.75 18.53
N THR A 2 -2.51 4.88 17.83
CA THR A 2 -1.20 5.43 17.38
C THR A 2 -0.21 5.73 18.50
N THR A 3 -0.70 6.11 19.69
CA THR A 3 0.13 6.42 20.87
C THR A 3 0.90 5.20 21.38
N GLN A 4 0.31 4.01 21.35
CA GLN A 4 0.89 2.80 21.96
C GLN A 4 2.09 2.25 21.17
N THR A 5 2.04 2.34 19.83
CA THR A 5 3.14 1.94 18.94
C THR A 5 4.30 2.94 18.98
N GLY A 6 4.01 4.24 19.11
CA GLY A 6 5.02 5.27 19.33
C GLY A 6 5.74 5.10 20.67
N GLN A 7 4.99 4.74 21.73
CA GLN A 7 5.52 4.46 23.06
C GLN A 7 6.56 3.33 23.03
N ARG A 8 6.21 2.17 22.44
CA ARG A 8 7.12 1.01 22.35
C ARG A 8 8.39 1.30 21.56
N ARG A 9 8.32 2.08 20.48
CA ARG A 9 9.51 2.39 19.64
C ARG A 9 10.48 3.32 20.35
N TYR A 10 9.95 4.27 21.12
CA TYR A 10 10.75 5.12 21.99
C TYR A 10 11.47 4.27 23.06
N GLU A 11 10.76 3.36 23.73
CA GLU A 11 11.34 2.46 24.75
C GLU A 11 12.47 1.60 24.17
N ILE A 12 12.31 1.09 22.94
CA ILE A 12 13.35 0.32 22.25
C ILE A 12 14.58 1.19 21.93
N ALA A 13 14.38 2.38 21.35
CA ALA A 13 15.48 3.29 21.04
C ALA A 13 16.23 3.73 22.30
N GLU A 14 15.51 3.98 23.39
CA GLU A 14 16.08 4.29 24.69
C GLU A 14 16.91 3.13 25.24
N ALA A 15 16.38 1.91 25.25
CA ALA A 15 17.07 0.73 25.74
C ALA A 15 18.37 0.45 24.95
N VAL A 16 18.33 0.57 23.62
CA VAL A 16 19.52 0.40 22.77
C VAL A 16 20.58 1.43 23.11
N LEU A 17 20.22 2.72 23.13
CA LEU A 17 21.18 3.79 23.46
C LEU A 17 21.74 3.63 24.88
N ARG A 18 20.90 3.30 25.86
CA ARG A 18 21.32 3.07 27.25
C ARG A 18 22.32 1.93 27.37
N SER A 19 22.07 0.79 26.71
CA SER A 19 22.99 -0.35 26.72
C SER A 19 24.34 0.02 26.12
N ASN A 20 24.33 0.70 24.96
CA ASN A 20 25.57 1.08 24.28
C ASN A 20 26.37 2.16 25.04
N ILE A 21 25.72 3.02 25.83
CA ILE A 21 26.40 3.94 26.76
C ILE A 21 27.00 3.14 27.94
N ALA A 22 26.23 2.24 28.54
CA ALA A 22 26.67 1.44 29.69
C ALA A 22 27.83 0.49 29.35
N GLU A 23 27.84 -0.06 28.14
CA GLU A 23 28.90 -0.93 27.61
C GLU A 23 30.13 -0.13 27.12
N GLY A 24 30.06 1.20 27.09
CA GLY A 24 31.16 2.07 26.69
C GLY A 24 31.38 2.18 25.17
N LEU A 25 30.51 1.59 24.35
CA LEU A 25 30.53 1.74 22.89
C LEU A 25 30.22 3.17 22.45
N LEU A 26 29.35 3.86 23.19
CA LEU A 26 29.14 5.29 23.05
C LEU A 26 29.95 5.99 24.16
N PRO A 27 31.19 6.42 23.89
CA PRO A 27 32.05 6.99 24.91
C PRO A 27 31.54 8.34 25.42
N GLN A 28 31.93 8.69 26.64
CA GLN A 28 31.66 10.00 27.21
C GLN A 28 32.19 11.12 26.30
N GLY A 29 31.38 12.15 26.11
CA GLY A 29 31.66 13.26 25.20
C GLY A 29 31.23 13.02 23.76
N LEU A 30 30.77 11.83 23.37
CA LEU A 30 30.24 11.61 22.02
C LEU A 30 29.02 12.48 21.74
N VAL A 31 29.01 13.16 20.60
CA VAL A 31 27.87 13.95 20.12
C VAL A 31 26.85 13.04 19.41
N LEU A 32 25.68 12.92 20.01
CA LEU A 32 24.53 12.20 19.51
C LEU A 32 23.61 13.12 18.71
N LEU A 33 23.43 12.80 17.42
CA LEU A 33 22.51 13.48 16.52
C LEU A 33 21.28 12.63 16.25
N GLU A 34 20.09 13.19 16.52
CA GLU A 34 18.80 12.52 16.30
C GLU A 34 18.68 11.87 14.92
N GLY A 35 19.13 12.58 13.87
CA GLY A 35 19.05 12.11 12.49
C GLY A 35 19.89 10.86 12.24
N HIS A 36 21.14 10.84 12.73
CA HIS A 36 22.03 9.70 12.51
C HIS A 36 21.60 8.48 13.31
N ILE A 37 21.09 8.69 14.54
CA ILE A 37 20.52 7.60 15.34
C ILE A 37 19.28 7.04 14.65
N ALA A 38 18.41 7.89 14.11
CA ALA A 38 17.21 7.47 13.38
C ALA A 38 17.57 6.66 12.12
N GLU A 39 18.64 7.03 11.41
CA GLU A 39 19.17 6.28 10.27
C GLU A 39 19.67 4.89 10.69
N ILE A 40 20.51 4.79 11.73
CA ILE A 40 21.05 3.50 12.20
C ILE A 40 19.92 2.57 12.69
N LEU A 41 18.95 3.12 13.43
CA LEU A 41 17.82 2.36 13.96
C LEU A 41 16.68 2.18 12.93
N GLN A 42 16.85 2.66 11.69
CA GLN A 42 15.85 2.62 10.62
C GLN A 42 14.44 3.07 11.06
N THR A 43 14.38 4.13 11.87
CA THR A 43 13.14 4.64 12.47
C THR A 43 12.96 6.14 12.19
N SER A 44 11.80 6.71 12.50
CA SER A 44 11.60 8.16 12.38
C SER A 44 12.30 8.93 13.51
N ARG A 45 12.52 10.24 13.34
CA ARG A 45 13.18 11.07 14.36
C ARG A 45 12.38 11.20 15.68
N ALA A 46 11.05 11.12 15.62
CA ALA A 46 10.18 11.32 16.78
C ALA A 46 10.43 10.35 17.96
N PRO A 47 10.51 9.01 17.77
CA PRO A 47 10.85 8.08 18.86
C PRO A 47 12.28 8.28 19.38
N VAL A 48 13.24 8.63 18.51
CA VAL A 48 14.63 8.93 18.91
C VAL A 48 14.71 10.19 19.77
N GLN A 49 13.99 11.24 19.39
CA GLN A 49 13.91 12.48 20.16
C GLN A 49 13.38 12.22 21.57
N ARG A 50 12.32 11.41 21.70
CA ARG A 50 11.79 11.00 23.01
C ARG A 50 12.79 10.18 23.82
N ALA A 51 13.53 9.27 23.15
CA ALA A 51 14.54 8.46 23.81
C ALA A 51 15.67 9.33 24.40
N LEU A 52 16.16 10.30 23.63
CA LEU A 52 17.19 11.23 24.09
C LEU A 52 16.69 12.14 25.23
N GLN A 53 15.42 12.55 25.21
CA GLN A 53 14.80 13.29 26.32
C GLN A 53 14.74 12.45 27.61
N ALA A 54 14.40 11.17 27.51
CA ALA A 54 14.38 10.26 28.66
C ALA A 54 15.80 10.02 29.21
N LEU A 55 16.78 9.80 28.33
CA LEU A 55 18.19 9.65 28.74
C LEU A 55 18.76 10.93 29.35
N GLU A 56 18.30 12.10 28.91
CA GLU A 56 18.66 13.39 29.50
C GLU A 56 18.09 13.54 30.91
N ALA A 57 16.82 13.16 31.11
CA ALA A 57 16.19 13.14 32.43
C ALA A 57 16.94 12.21 33.42
N ASP A 58 17.51 11.12 32.90
CA ASP A 58 18.31 10.16 33.67
C ASP A 58 19.79 10.56 33.82
N GLY A 59 20.22 11.69 33.24
CA GLY A 59 21.59 12.19 33.33
C GLY A 59 22.63 11.40 32.55
N LEU A 60 22.20 10.53 31.61
CA LEU A 60 23.11 9.77 30.74
C LEU A 60 23.56 10.57 29.52
N VAL A 61 22.78 11.58 29.14
CA VAL A 61 23.14 12.54 28.09
C VAL A 61 22.75 13.95 28.54
N HIS A 62 23.30 14.98 27.91
CA HIS A 62 22.88 16.36 28.17
C HIS A 62 23.03 17.24 26.94
N ARG A 63 22.28 18.35 26.89
CA ARG A 63 22.46 19.38 25.85
C ARG A 63 23.71 20.21 26.11
N PHE A 64 24.34 20.66 25.03
CA PHE A 64 25.55 21.48 25.04
C PHE A 64 25.45 22.64 24.04
N HIS A 65 26.46 23.51 24.04
CA HIS A 65 26.58 24.57 23.02
C HIS A 65 26.92 23.96 21.64
N GLY A 66 25.88 23.53 20.93
CA GLY A 66 25.95 22.86 19.64
C GLY A 66 24.62 22.22 19.25
N ARG A 67 24.64 21.37 18.22
CA ARG A 67 23.48 20.57 17.79
C ARG A 67 23.59 19.16 18.35
N GLY A 68 22.54 18.67 19.01
CA GLY A 68 22.44 17.31 19.52
C GLY A 68 22.62 17.20 21.03
N TYR A 69 22.98 16.00 21.47
CA TYR A 69 23.20 15.62 22.87
C TYR A 69 24.63 15.13 23.07
N LEU A 70 25.25 15.39 24.22
CA LEU A 70 26.53 14.80 24.62
C LEU A 70 26.30 13.61 25.53
N VAL A 71 27.05 12.52 25.32
CA VAL A 71 27.06 11.38 26.24
C VAL A 71 27.78 11.74 27.53
N GLY A 72 27.15 11.46 28.67
CA GLY A 72 27.67 11.69 30.01
C GLY A 72 26.88 12.75 30.79
N PRO A 73 27.15 12.85 32.11
CA PRO A 73 26.45 13.77 33.00
C PRO A 73 26.83 15.23 32.74
N THR A 74 25.90 16.13 33.05
CA THR A 74 26.10 17.58 32.98
C THR A 74 27.12 18.05 34.04
N GLY A 75 27.98 19.00 33.72
CA GLY A 75 28.80 19.73 34.70
C GLY A 75 30.28 19.37 34.77
N PHE A 76 30.75 18.40 34.00
CA PHE A 76 32.17 18.21 33.72
C PHE A 76 32.50 18.95 32.42
N GLY A 77 33.69 19.55 32.31
CA GLY A 77 34.20 20.16 31.07
C GLY A 77 34.50 19.10 30.00
N ILE A 78 33.48 18.33 29.62
CA ILE A 78 33.57 17.24 28.65
C ILE A 78 33.69 17.88 27.27
N GLU A 79 34.82 17.64 26.61
CA GLU A 79 35.00 18.10 25.24
C GLU A 79 34.09 17.32 24.27
N PRO A 80 33.39 18.01 23.35
CA PRO A 80 32.54 17.34 22.36
C PRO A 80 33.34 16.50 21.35
N LEU A 81 33.21 15.19 21.44
CA LEU A 81 33.70 14.23 20.46
C LEU A 81 32.70 14.13 19.30
N ARG A 82 33.09 14.67 18.13
CA ARG A 82 32.24 14.73 16.92
C ARG A 82 32.41 13.53 15.98
N THR A 83 32.87 12.39 16.48
CA THR A 83 32.93 11.16 15.71
C THR A 83 31.53 10.75 15.28
N ASP A 84 31.36 10.38 14.02
CA ASP A 84 30.07 9.97 13.51
C ASP A 84 29.65 8.63 14.14
N ILE A 85 28.53 8.61 14.83
CA ILE A 85 27.95 7.39 15.42
C ILE A 85 27.77 6.28 14.38
N ARG A 86 27.58 6.61 13.10
CA ARG A 86 27.49 5.63 12.00
C ARG A 86 28.79 4.84 11.80
N SER A 87 29.94 5.43 12.14
CA SER A 87 31.25 4.76 12.06
C SER A 87 31.56 3.89 13.29
N ILE A 88 30.97 4.24 14.43
CA ILE A 88 31.09 3.48 15.70
C ILE A 88 30.16 2.27 15.67
N GLY A 89 28.98 2.42 15.08
CA GLY A 89 27.92 1.43 15.09
C GLY A 89 27.14 1.42 16.40
N LEU A 90 26.06 0.63 16.42
CA LEU A 90 25.31 0.32 17.64
C LEU A 90 25.18 -1.20 17.73
N THR A 91 25.42 -1.74 18.92
CA THR A 91 25.01 -3.10 19.23
C THR A 91 23.52 -3.08 19.49
N VAL A 92 22.75 -3.66 18.57
CA VAL A 92 21.29 -3.79 18.70
C VAL A 92 20.99 -5.22 19.08
N ALA A 93 20.36 -5.42 20.24
CA ALA A 93 19.89 -6.75 20.64
C ALA A 93 18.91 -7.29 19.58
N LYS A 94 19.01 -8.58 19.22
CA LYS A 94 18.25 -9.19 18.12
C LYS A 94 16.73 -8.92 18.19
N HIS A 95 16.16 -8.94 19.39
CA HIS A 95 14.74 -8.63 19.61
C HIS A 95 14.36 -7.16 19.35
N ALA A 96 15.30 -6.22 19.53
CA ALA A 96 15.12 -4.80 19.28
C ALA A 96 15.24 -4.50 17.79
N ASP A 97 16.17 -5.19 17.11
CA ASP A 97 16.34 -5.13 15.66
C ASP A 97 15.09 -5.65 14.93
N ASP A 98 14.58 -6.83 15.33
CA ASP A 98 13.33 -7.40 14.80
C ASP A 98 12.13 -6.44 14.98
N ALA A 99 12.09 -5.72 16.10
CA ALA A 99 11.00 -4.79 16.40
C ALA A 99 11.06 -3.50 15.56
N LEU A 100 12.26 -3.02 15.24
CA LEU A 100 12.53 -1.84 14.39
C LEU A 100 12.34 -2.16 12.90
N GLN A 101 12.78 -3.35 12.46
CA GLN A 101 12.63 -3.86 11.09
C GLN A 101 11.18 -4.23 10.70
N ASN A 102 10.23 -4.22 11.64
CA ASN A 102 8.82 -4.47 11.34
C ASN A 102 8.26 -3.52 10.27
N ARG A 103 8.81 -2.30 10.09
CA ARG A 103 8.33 -1.36 9.06
C ARG A 103 8.71 -1.75 7.63
N SER A 104 9.89 -2.33 7.41
CA SER A 104 10.31 -2.88 6.10
C SER A 104 9.68 -4.25 5.84
N SER A 105 9.38 -5.00 6.91
CA SER A 105 8.90 -6.37 6.82
C SER A 105 7.47 -6.52 6.31
N TRP A 106 6.55 -5.60 6.65
CA TRP A 106 5.17 -5.68 6.14
C TRP A 106 5.08 -5.25 4.67
N GLU A 107 5.78 -4.17 4.27
CA GLU A 107 5.83 -3.69 2.87
C GLU A 107 6.33 -4.78 1.94
N ARG A 108 7.38 -5.50 2.37
CA ARG A 108 7.99 -6.61 1.60
C ARG A 108 7.00 -7.72 1.24
N ILE A 109 6.03 -8.00 2.11
CA ILE A 109 5.07 -9.11 1.90
C ILE A 109 3.71 -8.61 1.41
N TYR A 110 3.41 -7.32 1.57
CA TYR A 110 2.09 -6.75 1.34
C TYR A 110 1.61 -6.98 -0.09
N ASP A 111 2.38 -6.57 -1.09
CA ASP A 111 1.98 -6.65 -2.51
C ASP A 111 1.77 -8.11 -2.96
N THR A 112 2.54 -9.04 -2.40
CA THR A 112 2.39 -10.48 -2.68
C THR A 112 1.12 -11.03 -2.06
N VAL A 113 0.85 -10.72 -0.78
CA VAL A 113 -0.37 -11.17 -0.10
C VAL A 113 -1.61 -10.54 -0.73
N GLU A 114 -1.54 -9.26 -1.10
CA GLU A 114 -2.59 -8.56 -1.84
C GLU A 114 -2.91 -9.29 -3.14
N ARG A 115 -1.89 -9.62 -3.94
CA ARG A 115 -2.03 -10.32 -5.22
C ARG A 115 -2.59 -11.74 -5.06
N ASP A 116 -2.12 -12.48 -4.05
CA ASP A 116 -2.58 -13.86 -3.79
C ASP A 116 -4.05 -13.89 -3.36
N VAL A 117 -4.44 -12.98 -2.46
CA VAL A 117 -5.83 -12.81 -2.01
C VAL A 117 -6.71 -12.36 -3.18
N ALA A 118 -6.31 -11.32 -3.89
CA ALA A 118 -6.95 -10.82 -5.11
C ALA A 118 -7.21 -11.94 -6.15
N GLY A 119 -6.24 -12.83 -6.33
CA GLY A 119 -6.32 -13.92 -7.32
C GLY A 119 -7.22 -15.08 -6.91
N CYS A 120 -7.54 -15.25 -5.62
CA CYS A 120 -8.36 -16.38 -5.17
C CYS A 120 -9.84 -16.03 -5.03
N VAL A 121 -10.20 -14.77 -4.73
CA VAL A 121 -11.58 -14.39 -4.40
C VAL A 121 -12.62 -14.65 -5.50
N VAL A 122 -12.20 -14.71 -6.77
CA VAL A 122 -13.09 -15.02 -7.90
C VAL A 122 -13.55 -16.49 -7.88
N PHE A 123 -12.72 -17.39 -7.35
CA PHE A 123 -13.00 -18.84 -7.30
C PHE A 123 -13.77 -19.27 -6.04
N GLY A 124 -14.02 -18.34 -5.13
CA GLY A 124 -14.84 -18.59 -3.95
C GLY A 124 -14.34 -17.89 -2.71
N ARG A 125 -14.76 -18.43 -1.57
CA ARG A 125 -14.45 -17.91 -0.25
C ARG A 125 -13.21 -18.61 0.30
N TYR A 126 -12.26 -17.82 0.79
CA TYR A 126 -11.00 -18.32 1.34
C TYR A 126 -10.79 -17.82 2.76
N ARG A 127 -10.32 -18.71 3.64
CA ARG A 127 -9.83 -18.39 4.98
C ARG A 127 -8.32 -18.16 4.91
N ILE A 128 -7.88 -17.07 5.51
CA ILE A 128 -6.46 -16.75 5.64
C ILE A 128 -5.99 -17.17 7.04
N ILE A 129 -4.96 -18.02 7.10
CA ILE A 129 -4.41 -18.53 8.37
C ILE A 129 -3.15 -17.74 8.74
N GLU A 130 -3.21 -16.97 9.83
CA GLU A 130 -2.09 -16.10 10.26
C GLU A 130 -0.79 -16.88 10.49
N THR A 131 -0.87 -18.11 11.02
CA THR A 131 0.30 -18.94 11.32
C THR A 131 0.99 -19.44 10.06
N GLU A 132 0.22 -19.90 9.07
CA GLU A 132 0.74 -20.33 7.78
C GLU A 132 1.32 -19.15 7.01
N LEU A 133 0.65 -17.99 7.06
CA LEU A 133 1.12 -16.78 6.41
C LEU A 133 2.45 -16.28 7.02
N ALA A 134 2.57 -16.34 8.35
CA ALA A 134 3.80 -16.00 9.06
C ALA A 134 4.95 -16.96 8.71
N SER A 135 4.66 -18.26 8.66
CA SER A 135 5.62 -19.30 8.27
C SER A 135 6.08 -19.14 6.82
N HIS A 136 5.14 -18.91 5.90
CA HIS A 136 5.40 -18.79 4.46
C HIS A 136 6.36 -17.65 4.13
N PHE A 137 6.22 -16.49 4.78
CA PHE A 137 7.09 -15.34 4.55
C PHE A 137 8.26 -15.21 5.54
N ASN A 138 8.36 -16.15 6.49
CA ASN A 138 9.32 -16.11 7.61
C ASN A 138 9.27 -14.77 8.37
N VAL A 139 8.08 -14.36 8.79
CA VAL A 139 7.83 -13.11 9.54
C VAL A 139 7.07 -13.38 10.83
N SER A 140 7.08 -12.40 11.75
CA SER A 140 6.29 -12.51 12.98
C SER A 140 4.77 -12.42 12.71
N ARG A 141 3.95 -12.99 13.60
CA ARG A 141 2.48 -12.86 13.54
C ARG A 141 2.02 -11.40 13.64
N THR A 142 2.83 -10.53 14.25
CA THR A 142 2.54 -9.09 14.33
C THR A 142 2.58 -8.45 12.95
N VAL A 143 3.61 -8.75 12.14
CA VAL A 143 3.71 -8.28 10.74
C VAL A 143 2.52 -8.77 9.92
N VAL A 144 2.15 -10.04 10.08
CA VAL A 144 0.98 -10.62 9.40
C VAL A 144 -0.31 -9.89 9.77
N ARG A 145 -0.54 -9.63 11.06
CA ARG A 145 -1.73 -8.90 11.53
C ARG A 145 -1.78 -7.48 10.97
N ASP A 146 -0.64 -6.81 10.88
CA ASP A 146 -0.56 -5.47 10.29
C ASP A 146 -0.91 -5.51 8.80
N VAL A 147 -0.42 -6.50 8.04
CA VAL A 147 -0.77 -6.69 6.62
C VAL A 147 -2.26 -6.97 6.44
N LEU A 148 -2.81 -7.92 7.20
CA LEU A 148 -4.22 -8.29 7.10
C LEU A 148 -5.16 -7.17 7.56
N ALA A 149 -4.77 -6.39 8.57
CA ALA A 149 -5.51 -5.19 8.98
C ALA A 149 -5.59 -4.18 7.83
N ARG A 150 -4.48 -3.90 7.15
CA ARG A 150 -4.45 -3.00 5.99
C ARG A 150 -5.26 -3.53 4.80
N LEU A 151 -5.16 -4.83 4.51
CA LEU A 151 -6.01 -5.46 3.47
C LEU A 151 -7.50 -5.38 3.85
N SER A 152 -7.81 -5.39 5.15
CA SER A 152 -9.18 -5.25 5.64
C SER A 152 -9.70 -3.84 5.51
N GLU A 153 -8.87 -2.83 5.81
CA GLU A 153 -9.19 -1.41 5.60
C GLU A 153 -9.46 -1.12 4.11
N ARG A 154 -8.78 -1.84 3.21
CA ARG A 154 -8.99 -1.75 1.75
C ARG A 154 -10.10 -2.66 1.22
N GLY A 155 -10.78 -3.42 2.09
CA GLY A 155 -11.94 -4.24 1.75
C GLY A 155 -11.67 -5.57 1.06
N LEU A 156 -10.40 -6.00 0.93
CA LEU A 156 -10.06 -7.31 0.35
C LEU A 156 -10.34 -8.48 1.28
N VAL A 157 -10.18 -8.26 2.58
CA VAL A 157 -10.37 -9.27 3.61
C VAL A 157 -11.28 -8.73 4.70
N ARG A 158 -11.93 -9.62 5.44
CA ARG A 158 -12.77 -9.27 6.58
C ARG A 158 -12.67 -10.34 7.65
N LYS A 159 -12.94 -9.97 8.90
CA LYS A 159 -13.14 -10.97 9.96
C LYS A 159 -14.58 -11.48 9.92
N ASN A 160 -14.76 -12.79 10.02
CA ASN A 160 -16.07 -13.39 10.27
C ASN A 160 -16.43 -13.34 11.77
N GLN A 161 -17.61 -13.86 12.13
CA GLN A 161 -18.07 -13.92 13.53
C GLN A 161 -17.12 -14.70 14.45
N SER A 162 -16.43 -15.71 13.92
CA SER A 162 -15.40 -16.49 14.63
C SER A 162 -14.02 -15.83 14.63
N SER A 163 -13.91 -14.55 14.24
CA SER A 163 -12.66 -13.78 14.16
C SER A 163 -11.60 -14.36 13.21
N HIS A 164 -12.00 -15.17 12.23
CA HIS A 164 -11.14 -15.64 11.15
C HIS A 164 -11.11 -14.63 10.01
N TRP A 165 -9.93 -14.43 9.44
CA TRP A 165 -9.75 -13.65 8.22
C TRP A 165 -10.31 -14.41 7.02
N ILE A 166 -11.21 -13.76 6.30
CA ILE A 166 -11.90 -14.29 5.13
C ILE A 166 -11.69 -13.33 3.96
N ALA A 167 -11.35 -13.89 2.80
CA ALA A 167 -11.33 -13.21 1.52
C ALA A 167 -12.48 -13.72 0.64
N GLY A 168 -13.13 -12.81 -0.08
CA GLY A 168 -14.21 -13.15 -1.02
C GLY A 168 -15.47 -13.74 -0.36
N PRO A 169 -16.32 -14.42 -1.14
CA PRO A 169 -16.22 -14.58 -2.59
C PRO A 169 -16.52 -13.26 -3.31
N LEU A 170 -15.88 -13.05 -4.45
CA LEU A 170 -16.24 -11.97 -5.37
C LEU A 170 -17.40 -12.45 -6.24
N THR A 171 -18.62 -12.27 -5.73
CA THR A 171 -19.83 -12.69 -6.44
C THR A 171 -20.23 -11.68 -7.52
N ALA A 172 -21.10 -12.10 -8.44
CA ALA A 172 -21.72 -11.19 -9.41
C ALA A 172 -22.43 -10.01 -8.72
N GLN A 173 -23.03 -10.24 -7.53
CA GLN A 173 -23.64 -9.17 -6.75
C GLN A 173 -22.59 -8.21 -6.20
N THR A 174 -21.49 -8.73 -5.65
CA THR A 174 -20.38 -7.92 -5.13
C THR A 174 -19.77 -7.04 -6.24
N ILE A 175 -19.61 -7.56 -7.46
CA ILE A 175 -19.19 -6.75 -8.61
C ILE A 175 -20.19 -5.64 -8.94
N LYS A 176 -21.49 -5.94 -8.95
CA LYS A 176 -22.53 -4.91 -9.15
C LYS A 176 -22.45 -3.81 -8.09
N ASP A 177 -22.25 -4.17 -6.83
CA ASP A 177 -22.14 -3.23 -5.73
C ASP A 177 -20.90 -2.32 -5.91
N HIS A 178 -19.75 -2.88 -6.28
CA HIS A 178 -18.55 -2.11 -6.59
C HIS A 178 -18.78 -1.15 -7.76
N PHE A 179 -19.36 -1.60 -8.88
CA PHE A 179 -19.67 -0.74 -10.03
C PHE A 179 -20.72 0.33 -9.71
N GLY A 180 -21.69 0.04 -8.83
CA GLY A 180 -22.63 1.04 -8.33
C GLY A 180 -21.90 2.18 -7.61
N LEU A 181 -20.92 1.88 -6.77
CA LEU A 181 -20.06 2.89 -6.15
C LEU A 181 -19.21 3.62 -7.19
N ARG A 182 -18.64 2.92 -8.18
CA ARG A 182 -17.88 3.56 -9.27
C ARG A 182 -18.73 4.58 -10.04
N ALA A 183 -19.95 4.21 -10.41
CA ALA A 183 -20.86 5.08 -11.14
C ALA A 183 -21.25 6.35 -10.36
N MET A 184 -21.35 6.25 -9.03
CA MET A 184 -21.64 7.39 -8.16
C MET A 184 -20.41 8.28 -7.91
N LEU A 185 -19.22 7.68 -7.77
CA LEU A 185 -18.02 8.36 -7.29
C LEU A 185 -17.09 8.83 -8.41
N GLU A 186 -16.84 8.01 -9.44
CA GLU A 186 -15.82 8.27 -10.45
C GLU A 186 -16.16 9.43 -11.39
N PRO A 187 -17.40 9.61 -11.91
CA PRO A 187 -17.73 10.78 -12.73
C PRO A 187 -17.59 12.11 -11.97
N GLN A 188 -17.93 12.10 -10.67
CA GLN A 188 -17.75 13.27 -9.80
C GLN A 188 -16.26 13.51 -9.51
N ALA A 189 -15.50 12.44 -9.25
CA ALA A 189 -14.05 12.54 -9.11
C ALA A 189 -13.41 13.11 -10.38
N LEU A 190 -13.79 12.63 -11.57
CA LEU A 190 -13.31 13.15 -12.85
C LEU A 190 -13.60 14.65 -13.01
N THR A 191 -14.81 15.07 -12.65
CA THR A 191 -15.21 16.48 -12.75
C THR A 191 -14.38 17.38 -11.84
N THR A 192 -14.14 16.95 -10.60
CA THR A 192 -13.29 17.69 -9.64
C THR A 192 -11.79 17.59 -9.96
N ALA A 193 -11.38 16.49 -10.61
CA ALA A 193 -10.01 16.24 -11.01
C ALA A 193 -9.61 17.09 -12.23
N ALA A 194 -10.52 17.33 -13.18
CA ALA A 194 -10.21 17.95 -14.47
C ALA A 194 -9.30 19.20 -14.42
N PRO A 195 -9.49 20.17 -13.50
CA PRO A 195 -8.61 21.34 -13.40
C PRO A 195 -7.19 21.03 -12.89
N HIS A 196 -6.99 19.85 -12.28
CA HIS A 196 -5.77 19.41 -11.62
C HIS A 196 -5.04 18.30 -12.41
N ILE A 197 -5.60 17.87 -13.55
CA ILE A 197 -4.97 16.85 -14.39
C ILE A 197 -3.70 17.45 -15.02
N ASP A 198 -2.61 16.69 -14.93
CA ASP A 198 -1.39 17.01 -15.67
C ASP A 198 -1.64 16.90 -17.18
N SER A 199 -1.54 18.05 -17.86
CA SER A 199 -1.81 18.15 -19.30
C SER A 199 -0.82 17.34 -20.14
N GLU A 200 0.45 17.24 -19.72
CA GLU A 200 1.44 16.45 -20.45
C GLU A 200 1.13 14.96 -20.32
N ALA A 201 0.85 14.49 -19.10
CA ALA A 201 0.46 13.10 -18.85
C ALA A 201 -0.84 12.72 -19.60
N LEU A 202 -1.83 13.61 -19.64
CA LEU A 202 -3.09 13.39 -20.36
C LEU A 202 -2.88 13.25 -21.87
N LEU A 203 -2.05 14.11 -22.47
CA LEU A 203 -1.73 14.06 -23.90
C LEU A 203 -0.91 12.80 -24.25
N CYS A 204 0.04 12.41 -23.39
CA CYS A 204 0.77 11.15 -23.53
C CYS A 204 -0.17 9.94 -23.48
N LEU A 205 -1.14 9.93 -22.57
CA LEU A 205 -2.17 8.88 -22.50
C LEU A 205 -3.02 8.85 -23.77
N LEU A 206 -3.42 10.02 -24.30
CA LEU A 206 -4.21 10.13 -25.53
C LEU A 206 -3.48 9.54 -26.75
N GLU A 207 -2.20 9.87 -26.91
CA GLU A 207 -1.41 9.33 -28.02
C GLU A 207 -1.21 7.82 -27.90
N ARG A 208 -1.00 7.30 -26.69
CA ARG A 208 -0.91 5.86 -26.46
C ARG A 208 -2.22 5.13 -26.81
N LEU A 209 -3.37 5.70 -26.44
CA LEU A 209 -4.69 5.17 -26.82
C LEU A 209 -4.89 5.19 -28.34
N ARG A 210 -4.48 6.26 -29.03
CA ARG A 210 -4.53 6.36 -30.51
C ARG A 210 -3.61 5.36 -31.21
N GLN A 211 -2.46 5.06 -30.63
CA GLN A 211 -1.52 4.07 -31.15
C GLN A 211 -2.15 2.68 -31.07
N LEU A 212 -2.67 2.30 -29.90
CA LEU A 212 -3.29 1.00 -29.67
C LEU A 212 -4.57 0.78 -30.49
N GLU A 213 -5.39 1.82 -30.70
CA GLU A 213 -6.57 1.72 -31.56
C GLU A 213 -6.19 1.49 -33.05
N ARG A 214 -5.02 1.97 -33.49
CA ARG A 214 -4.52 1.71 -34.86
C ARG A 214 -3.88 0.32 -34.96
N ASP A 215 -3.02 -0.01 -33.99
CA ASP A 215 -2.23 -1.22 -33.97
C ASP A 215 -3.05 -2.38 -33.39
N HIS A 216 -3.96 -2.95 -34.20
CA HIS A 216 -4.82 -4.10 -33.85
C HIS A 216 -4.06 -5.43 -33.58
N ALA A 217 -2.74 -5.39 -33.38
CA ALA A 217 -1.84 -6.54 -33.31
C ALA A 217 -1.37 -6.91 -31.89
N GLY A 218 -1.83 -6.21 -30.85
CA GLY A 218 -1.40 -6.38 -29.46
C GLY A 218 -2.15 -7.44 -28.65
N ASP A 219 -1.65 -7.72 -27.44
CA ASP A 219 -2.37 -8.46 -26.39
C ASP A 219 -3.49 -7.57 -25.85
N GLY A 220 -4.62 -7.58 -26.55
CA GLY A 220 -5.70 -6.61 -26.36
C GLY A 220 -6.25 -6.53 -24.94
N LEU A 221 -6.10 -7.56 -24.10
CA LEU A 221 -6.57 -7.48 -22.72
C LEU A 221 -5.54 -6.84 -21.78
N ARG A 222 -4.25 -7.19 -21.92
CA ARG A 222 -3.20 -6.52 -21.15
C ARG A 222 -3.14 -5.03 -21.48
N ASP A 223 -3.24 -4.69 -22.75
CA ASP A 223 -3.26 -3.30 -23.21
C ASP A 223 -4.45 -2.54 -22.62
N VAL A 224 -5.65 -3.14 -22.63
CA VAL A 224 -6.84 -2.56 -21.99
C VAL A 224 -6.64 -2.33 -20.49
N MET A 225 -6.02 -3.27 -19.78
CA MET A 225 -5.74 -3.12 -18.34
C MET A 225 -4.74 -2.00 -18.05
N GLU A 226 -3.64 -1.94 -18.80
CA GLU A 226 -2.64 -0.88 -18.66
C GLU A 226 -3.27 0.49 -18.95
N MET A 227 -4.14 0.59 -19.96
CA MET A 227 -4.82 1.84 -20.32
C MET A 227 -5.85 2.25 -19.28
N GLN A 228 -6.64 1.30 -18.75
CA GLN A 228 -7.58 1.58 -17.68
C GLN A 228 -6.86 2.09 -16.43
N GLN A 229 -5.75 1.46 -16.05
CA GLN A 229 -4.96 1.90 -14.88
C GLN A 229 -4.40 3.32 -15.10
N GLY A 230 -3.82 3.59 -16.27
CA GLY A 230 -3.34 4.93 -16.63
C GLY A 230 -4.45 5.99 -16.60
N PHE A 231 -5.63 5.68 -17.14
CA PHE A 231 -6.79 6.57 -17.09
C PHE A 231 -7.23 6.86 -15.65
N ILE A 232 -7.32 5.83 -14.80
CA ILE A 232 -7.69 5.99 -13.40
C ILE A 232 -6.67 6.88 -12.67
N ASP A 233 -5.38 6.61 -12.82
CA ASP A 233 -4.34 7.35 -12.10
C ASP A 233 -4.25 8.82 -12.53
N ILE A 234 -4.31 9.07 -13.84
CA ILE A 234 -4.16 10.41 -14.42
C ILE A 234 -5.45 11.23 -14.30
N CYS A 235 -6.61 10.63 -14.56
CA CYS A 235 -7.86 11.37 -14.74
C CYS A 235 -8.78 11.32 -13.52
N ILE A 236 -8.89 10.16 -12.86
CA ILE A 236 -9.84 9.97 -11.74
C ILE A 236 -9.19 10.32 -10.42
N LEU A 237 -8.01 9.75 -10.16
CA LEU A 237 -7.29 9.90 -8.91
C LEU A 237 -6.53 11.22 -8.83
N ALA A 238 -6.57 12.09 -9.84
CA ALA A 238 -6.12 13.47 -9.75
C ALA A 238 -7.06 14.37 -8.90
N THR A 239 -8.24 13.87 -8.49
CA THR A 239 -9.19 14.62 -7.65
C THR A 239 -8.54 15.18 -6.37
N PRO A 240 -8.67 16.48 -6.05
CA PRO A 240 -8.06 17.06 -4.85
C PRO A 240 -8.69 16.54 -3.54
N ASN A 241 -9.86 15.88 -3.62
CA ASN A 241 -10.52 15.29 -2.46
C ASN A 241 -9.84 13.97 -2.06
N GLU A 242 -8.93 14.04 -1.08
CA GLU A 242 -8.18 12.88 -0.59
C GLU A 242 -9.09 11.73 -0.13
N LYS A 243 -10.23 12.05 0.49
CA LYS A 243 -11.16 11.03 0.99
C LYS A 243 -11.90 10.31 -0.14
N LEU A 244 -12.34 11.06 -1.16
CA LEU A 244 -12.91 10.49 -2.37
C LEU A 244 -11.88 9.61 -3.10
N ARG A 245 -10.64 10.09 -3.20
CA ARG A 245 -9.52 9.35 -3.80
C ARG A 245 -9.25 8.02 -3.10
N GLU A 246 -9.23 8.02 -1.77
CA GLU A 246 -9.06 6.81 -0.94
C GLU A 246 -10.21 5.81 -1.17
N LEU A 247 -11.46 6.28 -1.13
CA LEU A 247 -12.64 5.44 -1.36
C LEU A 247 -12.63 4.79 -2.75
N ILE A 248 -12.28 5.55 -3.79
CA ILE A 248 -12.18 5.03 -5.16
C ILE A 248 -11.07 3.97 -5.26
N ARG A 249 -9.86 4.25 -4.73
CA ARG A 249 -8.76 3.27 -4.74
C ARG A 249 -9.12 1.96 -4.07
N ASN A 250 -9.75 2.02 -2.89
CA ASN A 250 -10.13 0.83 -2.15
C ASN A 250 -11.24 0.05 -2.87
N ASN A 251 -12.20 0.76 -3.48
CA ASN A 251 -13.28 0.14 -4.23
C ASN A 251 -12.82 -0.53 -5.54
N LEU A 252 -11.78 0.00 -6.20
CA LEU A 252 -11.23 -0.56 -7.44
C LEU A 252 -10.45 -1.86 -7.21
N LEU A 253 -9.86 -2.03 -6.04
CA LEU A 253 -8.88 -3.08 -5.78
C LEU A 253 -9.43 -4.50 -6.00
N PRO A 254 -10.60 -4.88 -5.45
CA PRO A 254 -11.18 -6.21 -5.69
C PRO A 254 -11.60 -6.43 -7.16
N VAL A 255 -11.98 -5.35 -7.86
CA VAL A 255 -12.40 -5.41 -9.27
C VAL A 255 -11.19 -5.62 -10.17
N THR A 256 -10.14 -4.81 -10.02
CA THR A 256 -8.89 -4.92 -10.79
C THR A 256 -8.21 -6.26 -10.56
N ALA A 257 -8.20 -6.74 -9.33
CA ALA A 257 -7.76 -8.08 -8.95
C ALA A 257 -8.44 -9.17 -9.78
N ALA A 258 -9.77 -9.11 -9.86
CA ALA A 258 -10.56 -10.06 -10.61
C ALA A 258 -10.28 -9.98 -12.11
N THR A 259 -10.33 -8.78 -12.69
CA THR A 259 -10.06 -8.58 -14.11
C THR A 259 -8.66 -9.08 -14.50
N SER A 260 -7.66 -8.88 -13.63
CA SER A 260 -6.28 -9.39 -13.82
C SER A 260 -6.20 -10.91 -13.80
N LEU A 261 -7.03 -11.58 -13.02
CA LEU A 261 -7.09 -13.04 -13.03
C LEU A 261 -7.77 -13.54 -14.30
N LEU A 262 -8.88 -12.92 -14.71
CA LEU A 262 -9.60 -13.26 -15.95
C LEU A 262 -8.68 -13.14 -17.17
N ALA A 263 -7.83 -12.12 -17.17
CA ALA A 263 -6.75 -11.94 -18.14
C ALA A 263 -5.86 -13.19 -18.26
N ARG A 264 -5.35 -13.66 -17.12
CA ARG A 264 -4.42 -14.79 -17.04
C ARG A 264 -5.08 -16.11 -17.47
N LEU A 265 -6.40 -16.20 -17.42
CA LEU A 265 -7.17 -17.33 -17.91
C LEU A 265 -7.41 -17.30 -19.44
N GLY A 266 -6.86 -16.30 -20.13
CA GLY A 266 -6.93 -16.19 -21.60
C GLY A 266 -8.27 -15.69 -22.13
N LEU A 267 -9.09 -15.02 -21.29
CA LEU A 267 -10.31 -14.39 -21.77
C LEU A 267 -9.97 -13.20 -22.70
N PRO A 268 -10.71 -12.99 -23.79
CA PRO A 268 -10.42 -11.92 -24.74
C PRO A 268 -10.72 -10.55 -24.13
N GLY A 269 -9.83 -9.59 -24.40
CA GLY A 269 -10.04 -8.17 -24.10
C GLY A 269 -11.00 -7.55 -25.10
N ASP A 270 -11.74 -6.54 -24.65
CA ASP A 270 -12.65 -5.80 -25.52
C ASP A 270 -11.98 -4.51 -26.01
N LEU A 271 -11.50 -4.53 -27.25
CA LEU A 271 -10.82 -3.38 -27.87
C LEU A 271 -11.72 -2.14 -27.95
N THR A 272 -13.05 -2.28 -27.89
CA THR A 272 -13.96 -1.13 -27.80
C THR A 272 -13.69 -0.28 -26.55
N THR A 273 -13.13 -0.88 -25.50
CA THR A 273 -12.72 -0.17 -24.28
C THR A 273 -11.60 0.83 -24.56
N ILE A 274 -10.70 0.55 -25.50
CA ILE A 274 -9.63 1.48 -25.89
C ILE A 274 -10.25 2.71 -26.56
N THR A 275 -11.21 2.51 -27.47
CA THR A 275 -11.96 3.59 -28.11
C THR A 275 -12.75 4.41 -27.09
N GLU A 276 -13.42 3.77 -26.13
CA GLU A 276 -14.14 4.44 -25.03
C GLU A 276 -13.20 5.37 -24.25
N PHE A 277 -12.06 4.87 -23.76
CA PHE A 277 -11.09 5.69 -23.02
C PHE A 277 -10.49 6.80 -23.88
N ARG A 278 -10.16 6.52 -25.15
CA ARG A 278 -9.63 7.54 -26.08
C ARG A 278 -10.59 8.72 -26.19
N LEU A 279 -11.87 8.44 -26.39
CA LEU A 279 -12.88 9.48 -26.52
C LEU A 279 -13.02 10.28 -25.21
N ILE A 280 -12.97 9.63 -24.04
CA ILE A 280 -13.08 10.33 -22.73
C ILE A 280 -11.90 11.28 -22.55
N VAL A 281 -10.69 10.78 -22.80
CA VAL A 281 -9.44 11.55 -22.70
C VAL A 281 -9.42 12.71 -23.70
N GLU A 282 -9.90 12.50 -24.92
CA GLU A 282 -10.01 13.55 -25.95
C GLU A 282 -10.99 14.66 -25.54
N LEU A 283 -12.11 14.32 -24.89
CA LEU A 283 -13.03 15.30 -24.32
C LEU A 283 -12.38 16.09 -23.19
N LEU A 284 -11.64 15.45 -22.28
CA LEU A 284 -10.90 16.12 -21.21
C LEU A 284 -9.85 17.08 -21.77
N ALA A 285 -9.08 16.67 -22.79
CA ALA A 285 -8.07 17.49 -23.43
C ALA A 285 -8.67 18.76 -24.09
N ARG A 286 -9.95 18.72 -24.47
CA ARG A 286 -10.71 19.86 -25.01
C ARG A 286 -11.45 20.68 -23.95
N GLY A 287 -11.30 20.34 -22.66
CA GLY A 287 -12.03 20.97 -21.56
C GLY A 287 -13.51 20.62 -21.49
N ALA A 288 -13.97 19.62 -22.24
CA ALA A 288 -15.37 19.16 -22.26
C ALA A 288 -15.67 18.21 -21.10
N THR A 289 -15.39 18.64 -19.86
CA THR A 289 -15.41 17.81 -18.65
C THR A 289 -16.77 17.15 -18.38
N THR A 290 -17.88 17.87 -18.54
CA THR A 290 -19.22 17.31 -18.31
C THR A 290 -19.53 16.17 -19.29
N ALA A 291 -19.14 16.33 -20.56
CA ALA A 291 -19.30 15.27 -21.56
C ALA A 291 -18.40 14.07 -21.26
N ALA A 292 -17.15 14.31 -20.84
CA ALA A 292 -16.22 13.25 -20.44
C ALA A 292 -16.77 12.45 -19.24
N ALA A 293 -17.30 13.12 -18.22
CA ALA A 293 -17.91 12.46 -17.06
C ALA A 293 -19.15 11.64 -17.42
N ALA A 294 -20.03 12.16 -18.29
CA ALA A 294 -21.19 11.43 -18.75
C ALA A 294 -20.79 10.15 -19.52
N MET A 295 -19.81 10.27 -20.42
CA MET A 295 -19.33 9.14 -21.21
C MET A 295 -18.56 8.12 -20.36
N HIS A 296 -17.83 8.57 -19.33
CA HIS A 296 -17.25 7.67 -18.32
C HIS A 296 -18.33 6.87 -17.58
N GLY A 297 -19.45 7.51 -17.24
CA GLY A 297 -20.62 6.81 -16.69
C GLY A 297 -21.12 5.70 -17.62
N THR A 298 -21.28 5.98 -18.92
CA THR A 298 -21.67 4.97 -19.92
C THR A 298 -20.66 3.84 -20.05
N HIS A 299 -19.35 4.16 -20.01
CA HIS A 299 -18.29 3.15 -20.00
C HIS A 299 -18.41 2.22 -18.78
N LEU A 300 -18.69 2.75 -17.59
CA LEU A 300 -18.86 1.95 -16.37
C LEU A 300 -20.03 0.96 -16.48
N ASP A 301 -21.16 1.38 -17.06
CA ASP A 301 -22.30 0.49 -17.31
C ASP A 301 -21.95 -0.64 -18.28
N ALA A 302 -21.24 -0.32 -19.38
CA ALA A 302 -20.77 -1.31 -20.34
C ALA A 302 -19.74 -2.27 -19.69
N ALA A 303 -18.80 -1.74 -18.93
CA ALA A 303 -17.77 -2.52 -18.23
C ALA A 303 -18.34 -3.45 -17.16
N LEU A 304 -19.41 -3.05 -16.46
CA LEU A 304 -20.14 -3.93 -15.55
C LEU A 304 -20.71 -5.13 -16.30
N ASN A 305 -21.42 -4.90 -17.40
CA ASN A 305 -22.03 -5.97 -18.19
C ASN A 305 -20.98 -6.95 -18.73
N ARG A 306 -19.85 -6.44 -19.22
CA ARG A 306 -18.70 -7.25 -19.67
C ARG A 306 -18.10 -8.08 -18.54
N THR A 307 -17.86 -7.47 -17.38
CA THR A 307 -17.30 -8.18 -16.20
C THR A 307 -18.24 -9.31 -15.75
N ILE A 308 -19.55 -9.05 -15.66
CA ILE A 308 -20.54 -10.07 -15.29
C ILE A 308 -20.58 -11.21 -16.31
N ALA A 309 -20.46 -10.92 -17.62
CA ALA A 309 -20.38 -11.95 -18.64
C ALA A 309 -19.12 -12.81 -18.49
N GLN A 310 -17.96 -12.20 -18.24
CA GLN A 310 -16.71 -12.92 -18.00
C GLN A 310 -16.76 -13.79 -16.73
N MET A 311 -17.41 -13.33 -15.65
CA MET A 311 -17.59 -14.13 -14.44
C MET A 311 -18.41 -15.40 -14.69
N LYS A 312 -19.42 -15.36 -15.58
CA LYS A 312 -20.18 -16.56 -15.97
C LYS A 312 -19.28 -17.60 -16.65
N ILE A 313 -18.26 -17.16 -17.38
CA ILE A 313 -17.26 -18.05 -17.98
C ILE A 313 -16.35 -18.64 -16.91
N VAL A 314 -16.03 -17.91 -15.85
CA VAL A 314 -15.15 -18.45 -14.77
C VAL A 314 -15.87 -19.48 -13.92
N ALA A 315 -17.19 -19.35 -13.76
CA ALA A 315 -17.99 -20.34 -13.04
C ALA A 315 -17.92 -21.76 -13.66
N ILE A 316 -17.46 -21.90 -14.91
CA ILE A 316 -17.25 -23.19 -15.59
C ILE A 316 -15.77 -23.62 -15.65
N ILE A 317 -14.82 -22.77 -15.22
CA ILE A 317 -13.39 -23.09 -15.17
C ILE A 317 -13.10 -23.82 -13.84
N PRO A 318 -12.39 -24.98 -13.86
CA PRO A 318 -12.02 -25.67 -12.64
C PRO A 318 -11.16 -24.77 -11.74
N ASP A 319 -11.30 -24.94 -10.41
CA ASP A 319 -10.53 -24.17 -9.44
C ASP A 319 -9.02 -24.20 -9.74
N PRO A 320 -8.30 -23.10 -9.44
CA PRO A 320 -6.86 -23.10 -9.53
C PRO A 320 -6.33 -24.22 -8.63
N GLY A 321 -5.64 -25.20 -9.24
CA GLY A 321 -5.17 -26.40 -8.55
C GLY A 321 -4.22 -26.14 -7.37
N ALA A 322 -3.65 -24.92 -7.26
CA ALA A 322 -2.88 -24.48 -6.11
C ALA A 322 -3.14 -22.99 -5.80
N THR A 323 -3.68 -22.72 -4.59
CA THR A 323 -3.64 -21.40 -3.95
C THR A 323 -2.43 -21.32 -3.01
N ALA A 324 -2.03 -20.10 -2.62
CA ALA A 324 -0.96 -19.94 -1.63
C ALA A 324 -1.25 -20.75 -0.35
N ALA A 325 -0.21 -21.30 0.28
CA ALA A 325 -0.34 -22.27 1.39
C ALA A 325 -1.16 -21.74 2.60
N TYR A 326 -1.22 -20.43 2.75
CA TYR A 326 -1.95 -19.75 3.82
C TYR A 326 -3.43 -19.44 3.48
N LEU A 327 -3.89 -19.82 2.28
CA LEU A 327 -5.26 -19.69 1.80
C LEU A 327 -5.95 -21.06 1.81
N THR A 328 -6.96 -21.22 2.65
CA THR A 328 -7.77 -22.44 2.72
C THR A 328 -9.17 -22.16 2.21
N ARG A 329 -9.63 -22.90 1.20
CA ARG A 329 -10.99 -22.74 0.68
C ARG A 329 -12.01 -23.11 1.75
N VAL A 330 -13.01 -22.27 1.92
CA VAL A 330 -14.16 -22.55 2.78
C VAL A 330 -15.26 -23.10 1.89
N GLN A 331 -15.62 -24.37 2.07
CA GLN A 331 -16.81 -24.94 1.45
C GLN A 331 -18.04 -24.33 2.12
N GLU A 332 -18.97 -23.82 1.30
CA GLU A 332 -20.32 -23.43 1.75
C GLU A 332 -21.21 -24.66 1.87
#